data_AF-A0A7V4FYH2-F1
#
_entry.id   AF-A0A7V4FYH2-F1
#
_cell.length_a   1.000
_cell.length_b   1.000
_cell.length_c   1.000
_cell.angle_alpha   90.00
_cell.angle_beta   90.00
_cell.angle_gamma   90.00
#
_symmetry.space_group_name_H-M   'P 1'
#
loop_
_entity.id
_entity.type
_entity.pdbx_description
1 polymer ?
#
loop_
_entity_poly.entity_id
_entity_poly.type
_entity_poly.pdbx_seq_one_letter_code
_entity_poly.pdbx_strand_id
1 'polypeptide(L)'
;MPRREDPDLLRDIGCGKIAPIYCLHGPERYLIDRCVTALRQQIIGDSEASAGLNHEVFDLKETPLVDVLAAARTVPMFARRRIIVARGLDQVKAEGLEPLVAYVADPNPTTCLVLLAEKIDGRLRAFLALKRAGFLHEFARLKDRDLGPFLAREAQSHGASMDNDAAEALASAAGPDLGRLMQALEQLEIYAGPGGR
;
A
#
# COMPACT_ATOMS: atom_id res chain seq x y z
N MET A 1 7.64 5.04 18.18
CA MET A 1 8.76 4.60 17.33
C MET A 1 8.16 4.15 16.00
N PRO A 2 8.57 4.64 14.82
CA PRO A 2 8.04 4.06 13.58
C PRO A 2 8.61 2.64 13.45
N ARG A 3 7.72 1.65 13.35
CA ARG A 3 8.11 0.26 13.10
C ARG A 3 8.64 0.20 11.66
N ARG A 4 9.85 -0.36 11.52
CA ARG A 4 10.43 -0.77 10.25
C ARG A 4 9.56 -1.90 9.73
N GLU A 5 8.93 -1.69 8.58
CA GLU A 5 7.88 -2.55 8.04
C GLU A 5 6.71 -2.64 9.01
N ASP A 6 5.49 -2.55 8.49
CA ASP A 6 4.31 -2.81 9.28
C ASP A 6 3.82 -4.18 8.80
N PRO A 7 4.48 -5.30 9.21
CA PRO A 7 4.10 -6.65 8.79
C PRO A 7 2.65 -6.99 9.21
N ASP A 8 2.11 -6.22 10.14
CA ASP A 8 0.72 -6.30 10.58
C ASP A 8 -0.25 -5.52 9.67
N LEU A 9 0.20 -4.65 8.76
CA LEU A 9 -0.68 -3.78 7.97
C LEU A 9 -1.56 -4.56 7.01
N LEU A 10 -0.98 -5.42 6.17
CA LEU A 10 -1.75 -6.27 5.25
C LEU A 10 -2.67 -7.22 6.01
N ARG A 11 -2.24 -7.70 7.18
CA ARG A 11 -3.06 -8.53 8.06
C ARG A 11 -4.24 -7.74 8.63
N ASP A 12 -4.01 -6.54 9.13
CA ASP A 12 -5.05 -5.67 9.69
C ASP A 12 -6.06 -5.25 8.62
N ILE A 13 -5.58 -4.91 7.42
CA ILE A 13 -6.42 -4.68 6.24
C ILE A 13 -7.27 -5.92 5.94
N GLY A 14 -6.65 -7.11 5.89
CA GLY A 14 -7.34 -8.38 5.67
C GLY A 14 -8.40 -8.72 6.71
N CYS A 15 -8.22 -8.27 7.96
CA CYS A 15 -9.22 -8.40 9.04
C CYS A 15 -10.29 -7.30 9.02
N GLY A 16 -10.31 -6.41 8.01
CA GLY A 16 -11.28 -5.32 7.88
C GLY A 16 -11.00 -4.10 8.77
N LYS A 17 -9.81 -4.01 9.39
CA LYS A 17 -9.41 -2.83 10.16
C LYS A 17 -8.88 -1.76 9.22
N ILE A 18 -9.80 -0.97 8.68
CA ILE A 18 -9.50 0.10 7.72
C ILE A 18 -9.40 1.44 8.44
N ALA A 19 -8.21 2.05 8.40
CA ALA A 19 -7.94 3.41 8.86
C ALA A 19 -8.45 4.46 7.85
N PRO A 20 -8.72 5.70 8.28
CA PRO A 20 -9.21 6.74 7.38
C PRO A 20 -8.11 7.32 6.47
N ILE A 21 -6.83 7.14 6.83
CA ILE A 21 -5.69 7.58 6.04
C ILE A 21 -4.61 6.51 6.03
N TYR A 22 -4.03 6.26 4.85
CA TYR A 22 -2.81 5.49 4.65
C TYR A 22 -1.85 6.28 3.79
N CYS A 23 -0.74 6.75 4.36
CA CYS A 23 0.37 7.32 3.61
C CYS A 23 1.43 6.24 3.40
N LEU A 24 1.40 5.60 2.23
CA LEU A 24 2.32 4.53 1.85
C LEU A 24 3.47 5.16 1.07
N HIS A 25 4.69 5.00 1.57
CA HIS A 25 5.85 5.59 0.90
C HIS A 25 7.06 4.68 0.83
N GLY A 26 7.90 4.90 -0.18
CA GLY A 26 9.18 4.20 -0.32
C GLY A 26 9.39 3.63 -1.72
N PRO A 27 10.59 3.06 -1.95
CA PRO A 27 11.00 2.54 -3.26
C PRO A 27 10.41 1.18 -3.62
N GLU A 28 9.81 0.45 -2.66
CA GLU A 28 9.30 -0.90 -2.89
C GLU A 28 7.86 -0.87 -3.41
N ARG A 29 7.71 -0.69 -4.73
CA ARG A 29 6.40 -0.50 -5.38
C ARG A 29 5.51 -1.73 -5.29
N TYR A 30 6.07 -2.92 -5.38
CA TYR A 30 5.29 -4.16 -5.35
C TYR A 30 4.45 -4.27 -4.06
N LEU A 31 5.07 -3.99 -2.91
CA LEU A 31 4.38 -4.05 -1.62
C LEU A 31 3.35 -2.92 -1.46
N ILE A 32 3.63 -1.73 -1.99
CA ILE A 32 2.69 -0.60 -2.00
C ILE A 32 1.46 -0.96 -2.83
N ASP A 33 1.64 -1.46 -4.05
CA ASP A 33 0.54 -1.84 -4.95
C ASP A 33 -0.31 -2.97 -4.37
N ARG A 34 0.34 -3.93 -3.67
CA ARG A 34 -0.36 -4.99 -2.92
C ARG A 34 -1.23 -4.42 -1.81
N CYS A 35 -0.74 -3.43 -1.05
CA CYS A 35 -1.53 -2.77 0.00
C CYS A 35 -2.72 -2.00 -0.59
N VAL A 36 -2.51 -1.23 -1.67
CA VAL A 36 -3.59 -0.50 -2.35
C VAL A 36 -4.65 -1.47 -2.86
N THR A 37 -4.24 -2.60 -3.44
CA THR A 37 -5.15 -3.64 -3.93
C THR A 37 -5.96 -4.25 -2.79
N ALA A 38 -5.31 -4.59 -1.67
CA ALA A 38 -5.98 -5.14 -0.49
C ALA A 38 -7.00 -4.14 0.10
N LEU A 39 -6.64 -2.85 0.20
CA LEU A 39 -7.56 -1.80 0.65
C LEU A 39 -8.76 -1.67 -0.28
N ARG A 40 -8.54 -1.67 -1.59
CA ARG A 40 -9.61 -1.60 -2.60
C ARG A 40 -10.57 -2.78 -2.45
N GLN A 41 -10.03 -3.99 -2.37
CA GLN A 41 -10.82 -5.22 -2.19
C GLN A 41 -11.64 -5.20 -0.90
N GLN A 42 -11.07 -4.74 0.21
CA GLN A 42 -11.78 -4.67 1.49
C GLN A 42 -12.88 -3.61 1.54
N ILE A 43 -12.72 -2.50 0.80
CA ILE A 43 -13.66 -1.38 0.83
C ILE A 43 -14.79 -1.54 -0.18
N ILE A 44 -14.47 -1.97 -1.40
CA ILE A 44 -15.42 -2.02 -2.52
C ILE A 44 -15.86 -3.47 -2.84
N GLY A 45 -15.04 -4.46 -2.47
CA GLY A 45 -15.19 -5.83 -2.96
C GLY A 45 -15.00 -5.94 -4.46
N ASP A 46 -15.55 -6.99 -5.06
CA ASP A 46 -15.49 -7.26 -6.51
C ASP A 46 -16.62 -6.59 -7.30
N SER A 47 -17.38 -5.68 -6.68
CA SER A 47 -18.53 -5.03 -7.32
C SER A 47 -18.10 -3.87 -8.20
N GLU A 48 -17.97 -4.13 -9.50
CA GLU A 48 -17.76 -3.12 -10.56
C GLU A 48 -18.77 -1.95 -10.46
N ALA A 49 -20.04 -2.25 -10.12
CA ALA A 49 -21.10 -1.25 -9.99
C ALA A 49 -20.88 -0.25 -8.83
N SER A 50 -20.21 -0.68 -7.75
CA SER A 50 -19.86 0.19 -6.62
C SER A 50 -18.52 0.89 -6.81
N ALA A 51 -17.66 0.37 -7.69
CA ALA A 51 -16.31 0.87 -7.92
C ALA A 51 -16.30 2.27 -8.55
N GLY A 52 -17.14 2.53 -9.56
CA GLY A 52 -17.08 3.80 -10.31
C GLY A 52 -17.42 5.06 -9.49
N LEU A 53 -18.22 4.94 -8.42
CA LEU A 53 -18.68 6.08 -7.61
C LEU A 53 -17.92 6.25 -6.29
N ASN A 54 -17.31 5.18 -5.78
CA ASN A 54 -16.64 5.16 -4.47
C ASN A 54 -15.13 4.87 -4.57
N HIS A 55 -14.56 4.84 -5.79
CA HIS A 55 -13.13 4.76 -6.06
C HIS A 55 -12.71 5.94 -6.94
N GLU A 56 -11.85 6.80 -6.43
CA GLU A 56 -11.24 7.86 -7.23
C GLU A 56 -9.71 7.77 -7.15
N VAL A 57 -9.03 8.01 -8.26
CA VAL A 57 -7.57 8.02 -8.35
C VAL A 57 -7.13 9.37 -8.91
N PHE A 58 -6.26 10.05 -8.18
CA PHE A 58 -5.72 11.36 -8.54
C PHE A 58 -4.20 11.28 -8.74
N ASP A 59 -3.68 12.05 -9.69
CA ASP A 59 -2.25 12.37 -9.81
C ASP A 59 -2.03 13.79 -9.26
N LEU A 60 -1.21 13.93 -8.22
CA LEU A 60 -0.93 15.21 -7.56
C LEU A 60 -0.04 16.15 -8.39
N LYS A 61 0.47 15.70 -9.54
CA LYS A 61 1.06 16.57 -10.56
C LYS A 61 0.02 17.37 -11.34
N GLU A 62 -1.17 16.79 -11.49
CA GLU A 62 -2.27 17.36 -12.28
C GLU A 62 -3.34 17.99 -11.39
N THR A 63 -3.59 17.39 -10.23
CA THR A 63 -4.63 17.81 -9.29
C THR A 63 -3.99 18.35 -8.00
N PRO A 64 -4.28 19.60 -7.60
CA PRO A 64 -3.85 20.13 -6.31
C PRO A 64 -4.31 19.25 -5.14
N LEU A 65 -3.44 19.06 -4.14
CA LEU A 65 -3.78 18.25 -2.96
C LEU A 65 -5.04 18.74 -2.23
N VAL A 66 -5.28 20.06 -2.22
CA VAL A 66 -6.48 20.65 -1.61
C VAL A 66 -7.78 20.12 -2.23
N ASP A 67 -7.80 19.87 -3.54
CA ASP A 67 -8.98 19.38 -4.24
C ASP A 67 -9.22 17.90 -3.92
N VAL A 68 -8.13 17.11 -3.82
CA VAL A 68 -8.20 15.71 -3.36
C VAL A 68 -8.72 15.61 -1.92
N LEU A 69 -8.29 16.52 -1.04
CA LEU A 69 -8.78 16.57 0.34
C LEU A 69 -10.25 17.00 0.41
N ALA A 70 -10.69 17.90 -0.47
CA ALA A 70 -12.09 18.27 -0.60
C ALA A 70 -12.94 17.05 -1.04
N ALA A 71 -12.47 16.30 -2.04
CA ALA A 71 -13.10 15.03 -2.45
C ALA A 71 -13.15 14.03 -1.29
N ALA A 72 -12.08 13.92 -0.49
CA ALA A 72 -12.02 13.00 0.65
C ALA A 72 -13.01 13.33 1.79
N ARG A 73 -13.42 14.60 1.90
CA ARG A 73 -14.47 15.05 2.84
C ARG A 73 -15.89 14.72 2.38
N THR A 74 -16.09 14.30 1.13
CA THR A 74 -17.41 13.89 0.65
C THR A 74 -17.77 12.50 1.20
N VAL A 75 -19.06 12.28 1.47
CA VAL A 75 -19.56 10.99 1.94
C VAL A 75 -19.69 10.00 0.76
N PRO A 76 -19.50 8.69 1.00
CA PRO A 76 -19.71 7.67 -0.03
C PRO A 76 -21.15 7.67 -0.56
N MET A 77 -21.31 7.38 -1.84
CA MET A 77 -22.62 7.23 -2.47
C MET A 77 -23.07 5.77 -2.42
N PHE A 78 -24.18 5.50 -1.72
CA PHE A 78 -24.78 4.16 -1.60
C PHE A 78 -23.82 3.07 -1.05
N ALA A 79 -22.75 3.47 -0.35
CA ALA A 79 -21.77 2.56 0.23
C ALA A 79 -21.43 2.96 1.67
N ARG A 80 -20.86 2.01 2.44
CA ARG A 80 -20.42 2.28 3.83
C ARG A 80 -19.14 3.11 3.88
N ARG A 81 -18.25 2.90 2.89
CA ARG A 81 -16.95 3.56 2.79
C ARG A 81 -16.61 3.80 1.32
N ARG A 82 -15.77 4.80 1.08
CA ARG A 82 -15.12 5.05 -0.21
C ARG A 82 -13.61 5.06 -0.07
N ILE A 83 -12.90 4.83 -1.17
CA ILE A 83 -11.44 4.89 -1.25
C ILE A 83 -11.04 5.98 -2.25
N ILE A 84 -10.07 6.80 -1.86
CA ILE A 84 -9.44 7.79 -2.74
C ILE A 84 -7.95 7.51 -2.73
N VAL A 85 -7.34 7.38 -3.90
CA VAL A 85 -5.90 7.14 -4.06
C VAL A 85 -5.27 8.36 -4.70
N ALA A 86 -4.33 9.01 -4.01
CA ALA A 86 -3.58 10.15 -4.54
C ALA A 86 -2.12 9.77 -4.76
N ARG A 87 -1.65 9.87 -6.00
CA ARG A 87 -0.29 9.52 -6.42
C ARG A 87 0.61 10.75 -6.45
N GLY A 88 1.88 10.58 -6.10
CA GLY A 88 2.89 11.63 -6.25
C GLY A 88 2.86 12.68 -5.13
N LEU A 89 2.56 12.29 -3.89
CA LEU A 89 2.56 13.23 -2.75
C LEU A 89 3.95 13.86 -2.53
N ASP A 90 5.02 13.17 -2.91
CA ASP A 90 6.40 13.67 -2.92
C ASP A 90 6.64 14.82 -3.92
N GLN A 91 5.72 15.02 -4.87
CA GLN A 91 5.80 16.09 -5.87
C GLN A 91 5.09 17.37 -5.42
N VAL A 92 4.32 17.32 -4.33
CA VAL A 92 3.63 18.47 -3.77
C VAL A 92 4.64 19.31 -2.97
N LYS A 93 4.72 20.61 -3.30
CA LYS A 93 5.57 21.55 -2.56
C LYS A 93 5.11 21.67 -1.10
N ALA A 94 6.02 22.10 -0.22
CA ALA A 94 5.77 22.20 1.21
C ALA A 94 4.51 23.02 1.54
N GLU A 95 4.27 24.13 0.84
CA GLU A 95 3.08 24.98 1.05
C GLU A 95 1.79 24.25 0.67
N GLY A 96 1.83 23.41 -0.37
CA GLY A 96 0.70 22.59 -0.82
C GLY A 96 0.39 21.42 0.11
N LEU A 97 1.31 21.05 1.01
CA LEU A 97 1.12 20.00 2.01
C LEU A 97 0.46 20.50 3.29
N GLU A 98 0.45 21.81 3.58
CA GLU A 98 -0.13 22.35 4.82
C GLU A 98 -1.61 21.98 5.04
N PRO A 99 -2.50 21.98 4.01
CA PRO A 99 -3.88 21.53 4.17
C PRO A 99 -4.03 20.10 4.70
N LEU A 100 -3.06 19.23 4.44
CA LEU A 100 -3.07 17.85 4.92
C LEU A 100 -2.98 17.77 6.46
N VAL A 101 -2.30 18.72 7.10
CA VAL A 101 -2.19 18.77 8.58
C VAL A 101 -3.58 18.88 9.21
N ALA A 102 -4.44 19.75 8.67
CA ALA A 102 -5.79 19.94 9.16
C ALA A 102 -6.67 18.71 8.90
N TYR A 103 -6.51 18.06 7.74
CA TYR A 103 -7.26 16.84 7.41
C TYR A 103 -6.85 15.66 8.31
N VAL A 104 -5.57 15.50 8.64
CA VAL A 104 -5.09 14.43 9.54
C VAL A 104 -5.67 14.57 10.96
N ALA A 105 -5.93 15.80 11.42
CA ALA A 105 -6.48 16.04 12.75
C ALA A 105 -7.97 15.65 12.86
N ASP A 106 -8.72 15.75 11.76
CA ASP A 106 -10.14 15.44 11.69
C ASP A 106 -10.47 14.79 10.32
N PRO A 107 -10.07 13.51 10.13
CA PRO A 107 -10.28 12.82 8.88
C PRO A 107 -11.72 12.32 8.76
N ASN A 108 -12.25 12.27 7.53
CA ASN A 108 -13.57 11.69 7.31
C ASN A 108 -13.55 10.17 7.61
N PRO A 109 -14.29 9.67 8.61
CA PRO A 109 -14.26 8.26 9.00
C PRO A 109 -14.86 7.32 7.94
N THR A 110 -15.63 7.86 6.99
CA THR A 110 -16.24 7.11 5.89
C THR A 110 -15.40 7.08 4.61
N THR A 111 -14.24 7.75 4.62
CA THR A 111 -13.30 7.75 3.50
C THR A 111 -11.98 7.15 3.92
N CYS A 112 -11.44 6.25 3.10
CA CYS A 112 -10.06 5.81 3.17
C CYS A 112 -9.23 6.60 2.15
N LEU A 113 -8.46 7.58 2.62
CA LEU A 113 -7.54 8.35 1.80
C LEU A 113 -6.17 7.64 1.76
N VAL A 114 -5.78 7.17 0.59
CA VAL A 114 -4.48 6.53 0.34
C VAL A 114 -3.57 7.51 -0.37
N LEU A 115 -2.50 7.93 0.28
CA LEU A 115 -1.49 8.84 -0.25
C LEU A 115 -0.24 8.03 -0.62
N LEU A 116 0.24 8.19 -1.84
CA LEU A 116 1.40 7.47 -2.37
C LEU A 116 2.54 8.44 -2.64
N ALA A 117 3.72 8.13 -2.09
CA ALA A 117 4.94 8.91 -2.27
C ALA A 117 6.15 7.99 -2.48
N GLU A 118 7.10 8.36 -3.34
CA GLU A 118 8.35 7.60 -3.41
C GLU A 118 9.31 7.96 -2.26
N LYS A 119 9.41 9.26 -1.95
CA LYS A 119 10.27 9.81 -0.89
C LYS A 119 9.54 10.93 -0.16
N ILE A 120 9.75 11.03 1.15
CA ILE A 120 9.13 12.07 1.96
C ILE A 120 10.19 12.90 2.69
N ASP A 121 9.91 14.18 2.91
CA ASP A 121 10.70 14.98 3.84
C ASP A 121 10.06 14.91 5.24
N GLY A 122 10.55 13.99 6.06
CA GLY A 122 10.04 13.77 7.42
C GLY A 122 10.15 14.96 8.38
N ARG A 123 10.74 16.09 7.97
CA ARG A 123 10.79 17.35 8.74
C ARG A 123 9.55 18.21 8.52
N LEU A 124 8.83 18.03 7.41
CA LEU A 124 7.65 18.81 7.11
C LEU A 124 6.50 18.45 8.06
N ARG A 125 5.70 19.46 8.41
CA ARG A 125 4.60 19.33 9.38
C ARG A 125 3.58 18.26 8.99
N ALA A 126 3.26 18.14 7.71
CA ALA A 126 2.33 17.15 7.19
C ALA A 126 2.78 15.71 7.48
N PHE A 127 4.03 15.36 7.18
CA PHE A 127 4.56 14.02 7.45
C PHE A 127 4.74 13.75 8.95
N LEU A 128 5.08 14.77 9.74
CA LEU A 128 5.10 14.65 11.20
C LEU A 128 3.70 14.39 11.77
N ALA A 129 2.66 15.03 11.23
CA ALA A 129 1.27 14.81 11.62
C ALA A 129 0.82 13.38 11.29
N LEU A 130 1.04 12.92 10.05
CA LEU A 130 0.77 11.54 9.63
C LEU A 130 1.47 10.52 10.52
N LYS A 131 2.76 10.74 10.81
CA LYS A 131 3.56 9.86 11.68
C LYS A 131 3.02 9.82 13.11
N ARG A 132 2.60 10.96 13.67
CA ARG A 132 2.02 11.03 15.02
C ARG A 132 0.65 10.35 15.10
N ALA A 133 -0.15 10.45 14.05
CA ALA A 133 -1.45 9.81 13.94
C ALA A 133 -1.36 8.30 13.60
N GLY A 134 -0.17 7.78 13.28
CA GLY A 134 0.02 6.38 12.92
C GLY A 134 -0.40 6.03 11.49
N PHE A 135 -0.51 7.02 10.60
CA PHE A 135 -0.94 6.83 9.20
C PHE A 135 0.23 6.78 8.21
N LEU A 136 1.48 6.76 8.69
CA LEU A 136 2.68 6.79 7.83
C LEU A 136 3.35 5.41 7.82
N HIS A 137 3.41 4.78 6.64
CA HIS A 137 3.95 3.43 6.46
C HIS A 137 5.05 3.44 5.40
N GLU A 138 6.24 2.95 5.78
CA GLU A 138 7.43 2.91 4.93
C GLU A 138 7.61 1.52 4.31
N PHE A 139 7.79 1.47 2.99
CA PHE A 139 8.07 0.31 2.17
C PHE A 139 9.45 0.46 1.54
N ALA A 140 10.47 0.14 2.35
CA ALA A 140 11.85 0.06 1.87
C ALA A 140 12.06 -1.20 1.04
N ARG A 141 13.07 -1.19 0.16
CA ARG A 141 13.50 -2.40 -0.53
C ARG A 141 13.95 -3.43 0.48
N LEU A 142 13.56 -4.68 0.27
CA LEU A 142 14.10 -5.79 1.03
C LEU A 142 15.59 -5.92 0.74
N LYS A 143 16.34 -6.32 1.77
CA LYS A 143 17.75 -6.67 1.60
C LYS A 143 17.84 -8.08 1.06
N ASP A 144 18.93 -8.40 0.37
CA ASP A 144 19.14 -9.71 -0.26
C ASP A 144 18.90 -10.88 0.70
N ARG A 145 19.40 -10.76 1.94
CA ARG A 145 19.21 -11.76 3.01
C ARG A 145 17.75 -11.97 3.45
N ASP A 146 16.89 -10.99 3.19
CA ASP A 146 15.48 -10.99 3.58
C ASP A 146 14.58 -11.48 2.43
N LEU A 147 15.11 -11.60 1.19
CA LEU A 147 14.38 -12.06 0.00
C LEU A 147 13.97 -13.54 0.08
N GLY A 148 14.89 -14.44 0.46
CA GLY A 148 14.59 -15.87 0.62
C GLY A 148 13.47 -16.11 1.65
N PRO A 149 13.59 -15.58 2.88
CA PRO A 149 12.53 -15.67 3.88
C PRO A 149 11.21 -15.01 3.47
N PHE A 150 11.23 -14.00 2.59
CA PHE A 150 10.04 -13.39 2.03
C PHE A 150 9.36 -14.34 1.02
N LEU A 151 10.11 -14.89 0.07
CA LEU A 151 9.62 -15.85 -0.93
C LEU A 151 8.97 -17.07 -0.31
N ALA A 152 9.62 -17.66 0.71
CA ALA A 152 9.07 -18.82 1.40
C ALA A 152 7.72 -18.51 2.08
N ARG A 153 7.56 -17.30 2.64
CA ARG A 153 6.29 -16.85 3.23
C ARG A 153 5.22 -16.61 2.17
N GLU A 154 5.58 -16.03 1.03
CA GLU A 154 4.62 -15.83 -0.06
C GLU A 154 4.13 -17.14 -0.64
N ALA A 155 5.04 -18.09 -0.92
CA ALA A 155 4.68 -19.44 -1.36
C ALA A 155 3.70 -20.11 -0.39
N GLN A 156 3.99 -20.00 0.91
CA GLN A 156 3.10 -20.51 1.96
C GLN A 156 1.73 -19.84 1.96
N SER A 157 1.67 -18.53 1.71
CA SER A 157 0.40 -17.79 1.63
C SER A 157 -0.47 -18.23 0.45
N HIS A 158 0.13 -18.77 -0.61
CA HIS A 158 -0.54 -19.34 -1.78
C HIS A 158 -0.84 -20.84 -1.64
N GLY A 159 -0.50 -21.46 -0.49
CA GLY A 159 -0.72 -22.88 -0.24
C GLY A 159 0.33 -23.81 -0.87
N ALA A 160 1.45 -23.25 -1.33
CA ALA A 160 2.64 -23.99 -1.72
C ALA A 160 3.67 -24.02 -0.56
N SER A 161 4.77 -24.74 -0.75
CA SER A 161 5.93 -24.62 0.14
C SER A 161 7.19 -24.59 -0.69
N MET A 162 8.20 -23.86 -0.22
CA MET A 162 9.47 -23.68 -0.90
C MET A 162 10.59 -23.91 0.10
N ASP A 163 11.54 -24.78 -0.24
CA ASP A 163 12.73 -25.00 0.56
C ASP A 163 13.64 -23.77 0.54
N ASN A 164 14.40 -23.54 1.62
CA ASN A 164 15.26 -22.36 1.73
C ASN A 164 16.28 -22.27 0.58
N ASP A 165 16.89 -23.39 0.20
CA ASP A 165 17.86 -23.44 -0.89
C ASP A 165 17.22 -23.04 -2.23
N ALA A 166 15.96 -23.41 -2.46
CA ALA A 166 15.20 -23.02 -3.65
C ALA A 166 14.84 -21.53 -3.62
N ALA A 167 14.45 -21.00 -2.45
CA ALA A 167 14.16 -19.58 -2.27
C ALA A 167 15.41 -18.71 -2.48
N GLU A 168 16.58 -19.15 -1.98
CA GLU A 168 17.86 -18.48 -2.20
C GLU A 168 18.29 -18.56 -3.67
N ALA A 169 18.15 -19.72 -4.32
CA ALA A 169 18.45 -19.87 -5.74
C ALA A 169 17.56 -18.95 -6.61
N LEU A 170 16.27 -18.85 -6.29
CA LEU A 170 15.33 -17.97 -6.98
C LEU A 170 15.69 -16.49 -6.78
N ALA A 171 15.98 -16.09 -5.53
CA ALA A 171 16.43 -14.74 -5.21
C ALA A 171 17.72 -14.37 -5.97
N SER A 172 18.68 -15.29 -6.04
CA SER A 172 19.94 -15.09 -6.77
C SER A 172 19.73 -15.01 -8.29
N ALA A 173 18.77 -15.73 -8.85
CA ALA A 173 18.53 -15.78 -10.29
C ALA A 173 17.72 -14.58 -10.81
N ALA A 174 16.66 -14.18 -10.10
CA ALA A 174 15.78 -13.09 -10.53
C ALA A 174 16.26 -11.70 -10.04
N GLY A 175 17.16 -11.66 -9.06
CA GLY A 175 17.67 -10.43 -8.46
C GLY A 175 16.70 -9.79 -7.47
N PRO A 176 16.99 -8.57 -6.98
CA PRO A 176 16.27 -7.96 -5.85
C PRO A 176 14.93 -7.31 -6.22
N ASP A 177 14.48 -7.42 -7.47
CA ASP A 177 13.21 -6.84 -7.90
C ASP A 177 12.05 -7.74 -7.46
N LEU A 178 11.28 -7.29 -6.46
CA LEU A 178 10.17 -8.07 -5.92
C LEU A 178 9.11 -8.40 -6.98
N GLY A 179 8.84 -7.51 -7.93
CA GLY A 179 7.89 -7.80 -9.01
C GLY A 179 8.29 -9.02 -9.83
N ARG A 180 9.56 -9.07 -10.26
CA ARG A 180 10.13 -10.21 -10.99
C ARG A 180 10.18 -11.48 -10.16
N LEU A 181 10.56 -11.37 -8.89
CA LEU A 181 10.60 -12.50 -7.97
C LEU A 181 9.21 -13.14 -7.81
N MET A 182 8.17 -12.31 -7.71
CA MET A 182 6.78 -12.77 -7.56
C MET A 182 6.24 -13.40 -8.85
N GLN A 183 6.59 -12.86 -10.02
CA GLN A 183 6.25 -13.50 -11.31
C GLN A 183 6.93 -14.87 -11.45
N ALA A 184 8.20 -14.98 -11.07
CA ALA A 184 8.92 -16.24 -11.13
C ALA A 184 8.37 -17.26 -10.12
N LEU A 185 8.00 -16.82 -8.93
CA LEU A 185 7.30 -17.66 -7.94
C LEU A 185 5.98 -18.19 -8.49
N GLU A 186 5.14 -17.32 -9.05
CA GLU A 186 3.85 -17.71 -9.65
C GLU A 186 4.02 -18.75 -10.77
N GLN A 187 5.04 -18.60 -11.61
CA GLN A 187 5.37 -19.59 -12.64
C GLN A 187 5.74 -20.96 -12.06
N LEU A 188 6.53 -20.98 -10.98
CA LEU A 188 6.90 -22.22 -10.29
C LEU A 188 5.69 -22.87 -9.63
N GLU A 189 4.79 -22.09 -9.02
CA GLU A 189 3.55 -22.59 -8.43
C GLU A 189 2.63 -23.23 -9.48
N ILE A 190 2.46 -22.58 -10.63
CA ILE A 190 1.69 -23.13 -11.76
C ILE A 190 2.30 -24.43 -12.26
N TYR A 191 3.64 -24.51 -12.35
CA TYR A 191 4.35 -25.70 -12.80
C TYR A 191 4.25 -26.86 -11.80
N ALA A 192 4.41 -26.59 -10.51
CA ALA A 192 4.39 -27.60 -9.46
C ALA A 192 2.96 -28.13 -9.17
N GLY A 193 1.93 -27.32 -9.43
CA GLY A 193 0.53 -27.66 -9.20
C GLY A 193 0.11 -27.54 -7.72
N PRO A 194 -1.18 -27.80 -7.41
CA PRO A 194 -1.72 -27.66 -6.05
C PRO A 194 -1.01 -28.56 -5.04
N GLY A 195 -0.43 -27.97 -3.98
CA GLY A 195 0.34 -28.69 -2.96
C GLY A 195 1.77 -29.05 -3.37
N GLY A 196 2.27 -28.48 -4.46
CA GLY A 196 3.65 -28.62 -4.92
C GLY A 196 4.67 -28.14 -3.90
N ARG A 197 5.83 -28.82 -3.89
CA ARG A 197 7.03 -28.52 -3.10
C ARG A 197 8.17 -28.16 -4.04
#